data_AF-A0A9J7HL77-F1
#
_entry.id   AF-A0A9J7HL77-F1
#
_cell.length_a   1.000
_cell.length_b   1.000
_cell.length_c   1.000
_cell.angle_alpha   90.00
_cell.angle_beta   90.00
_cell.angle_gamma   90.00
#
_symmetry.space_group_name_H-M   'P 1'
#
loop_
_entity.id
_entity.type
_entity.pdbx_description
1 polymer ?
#
loop_
_entity_poly.entity_id
_entity_poly.type
_entity_poly.pdbx_seq_one_letter_code
_entity_poly.pdbx_strand_id
1 'polypeptide(L)'
;MSFNGTWKPLKTDKDGMKKFYELLDAPPAILEGVGDFMDKIYYSTQDDGDSMTTTIHGLPKGDKVKTLKLGEEVEDQGRLGKMKVKAVKDGNKVCSTETYANGKTSSTVREVNGDEMTVTMTTGDFTVSHVYKRE
;
A
#
# COMPACT_ATOMS: atom_id res chain seq x y z
N MET A 1 16.72 -6.99 7.88
CA MET A 1 15.69 -7.71 7.10
C MET A 1 15.43 -6.89 5.84
N SER A 2 15.19 -7.53 4.69
CA SER A 2 15.07 -6.83 3.40
C SER A 2 13.63 -6.80 2.91
N PHE A 3 13.20 -5.66 2.34
CA PHE A 3 11.95 -5.59 1.60
C PHE A 3 12.06 -6.19 0.19
N ASN A 4 13.27 -6.53 -0.26
CA ASN A 4 13.50 -7.14 -1.57
C ASN A 4 12.80 -8.48 -1.70
N GLY A 5 12.13 -8.68 -2.83
CA GLY A 5 11.48 -9.94 -3.19
C GLY A 5 10.05 -9.75 -3.69
N THR A 6 9.40 -10.88 -3.94
CA THR A 6 7.99 -10.93 -4.34
C THR A 6 7.13 -11.32 -3.14
N TRP A 7 6.08 -10.56 -2.90
CA TRP A 7 5.20 -10.65 -1.73
C TRP A 7 3.78 -11.00 -2.19
N LYS A 8 3.36 -12.25 -1.99
CA LYS A 8 2.01 -12.74 -2.32
C LYS A 8 1.05 -12.60 -1.13
N PRO A 9 -0.24 -12.35 -1.37
CA PRO A 9 -1.22 -12.21 -0.29
C PRO A 9 -1.37 -13.55 0.44
N LEU A 10 -1.19 -13.53 1.76
CA LEU A 10 -1.43 -14.66 2.65
C LEU A 10 -2.77 -14.48 3.39
N LYS A 11 -3.04 -13.27 3.86
CA LYS A 11 -4.29 -12.90 4.52
C LYS A 11 -4.69 -11.48 4.14
N THR A 12 -5.91 -11.33 3.62
CA THR A 12 -6.48 -10.05 3.19
C THR A 12 -7.77 -9.80 3.97
N ASP A 13 -8.07 -8.53 4.24
CA ASP A 13 -9.31 -8.09 4.87
C ASP A 13 -10.07 -7.21 3.87
N LYS A 14 -10.97 -7.83 3.12
CA LYS A 14 -11.69 -7.19 2.02
C LYS A 14 -12.72 -6.19 2.52
N ASP A 15 -13.46 -6.55 3.55
CA ASP A 15 -14.49 -5.69 4.14
C ASP A 15 -13.84 -4.49 4.84
N GLY A 16 -12.74 -4.73 5.56
CA GLY A 16 -11.93 -3.67 6.14
C GLY A 16 -11.37 -2.72 5.07
N MET A 17 -10.90 -3.24 3.93
CA MET A 17 -10.41 -2.37 2.84
C MET A 17 -11.52 -1.59 2.15
N LYS A 18 -12.70 -2.17 1.99
CA LYS A 18 -13.85 -1.43 1.48
C LYS A 18 -14.17 -0.26 2.42
N LYS A 19 -14.26 -0.51 3.72
CA LYS A 19 -14.49 0.51 4.75
C LYS A 19 -13.39 1.57 4.78
N PHE A 20 -12.12 1.17 4.62
CA PHE A 20 -11.00 2.10 4.53
C PHE A 20 -11.18 3.09 3.36
N TYR A 21 -11.54 2.59 2.17
CA TYR A 21 -11.80 3.45 1.01
C TYR A 21 -13.08 4.28 1.17
N GLU A 22 -14.13 3.77 1.81
CA GLU A 22 -15.33 4.55 2.15
C GLU A 22 -14.98 5.76 3.01
N LEU A 23 -14.15 5.57 4.04
CA LEU A 23 -13.70 6.65 4.92
C LEU A 23 -12.83 7.69 4.20
N LEU A 24 -12.23 7.33 3.06
CA LEU A 24 -11.48 8.24 2.20
C LEU A 24 -12.34 8.92 1.13
N ASP A 25 -13.67 8.78 1.18
CA ASP A 25 -14.63 9.25 0.18
C ASP A 25 -14.35 8.70 -1.23
N ALA A 26 -13.98 7.43 -1.31
CA ALA A 26 -13.78 6.78 -2.59
C ALA A 26 -15.09 6.71 -3.39
N PRO A 27 -15.05 6.90 -4.72
CA PRO A 27 -16.24 6.82 -5.55
C PRO A 27 -16.79 5.38 -5.59
N PRO A 28 -18.11 5.18 -5.81
CA PRO A 28 -18.74 3.86 -5.78
C PRO A 28 -18.05 2.80 -6.66
N ALA A 29 -17.60 3.18 -7.85
CA ALA A 29 -16.89 2.28 -8.77
C ALA A 29 -15.59 1.68 -8.19
N ILE A 30 -14.92 2.40 -7.28
CA ILE A 30 -13.75 1.87 -6.56
C ILE A 30 -14.20 0.90 -5.47
N LEU A 31 -15.23 1.26 -4.71
CA LEU A 31 -15.76 0.47 -3.60
C LEU A 31 -16.32 -0.89 -4.05
N GLU A 32 -17.01 -0.92 -5.19
CA GLU A 32 -17.55 -2.15 -5.78
C GLU A 32 -16.43 -3.09 -6.23
N GLY A 33 -15.33 -2.55 -6.77
CA GLY A 33 -14.24 -3.36 -7.31
C GLY A 33 -13.22 -3.85 -6.28
N VAL A 34 -13.16 -3.27 -5.07
CA VAL A 34 -12.10 -3.56 -4.08
C VAL A 34 -11.95 -5.05 -3.77
N GLY A 35 -13.06 -5.76 -3.58
CA GLY A 35 -13.04 -7.18 -3.21
C GLY A 35 -12.51 -8.12 -4.31
N ASP A 36 -12.65 -7.74 -5.58
CA ASP A 36 -12.47 -8.63 -6.74
C ASP A 36 -11.02 -8.93 -7.10
N PHE A 37 -10.10 -8.07 -6.64
CA PHE A 37 -8.68 -8.15 -6.97
C PHE A 37 -7.77 -8.24 -5.76
N MET A 38 -8.28 -8.06 -4.53
CA MET A 38 -7.45 -8.05 -3.32
C MET A 38 -6.57 -9.29 -3.17
N ASP A 39 -7.11 -10.48 -3.43
CA ASP A 39 -6.36 -11.75 -3.33
C ASP A 39 -5.46 -12.00 -4.56
N LYS A 40 -5.57 -11.16 -5.58
CA LYS A 40 -4.76 -11.22 -6.80
C LYS A 40 -3.61 -10.23 -6.77
N ILE A 41 -3.69 -9.19 -5.92
CA ILE A 41 -2.63 -8.20 -5.79
C ILE A 41 -1.45 -8.81 -5.06
N TYR A 42 -0.30 -8.74 -5.71
CA TYR A 42 0.99 -9.04 -5.11
C TYR A 42 2.02 -7.98 -5.51
N TYR A 43 3.10 -7.92 -4.76
CA TYR A 43 4.12 -6.88 -4.92
C TYR A 43 5.46 -7.49 -5.27
N SER A 44 6.21 -6.86 -6.16
CA SER A 44 7.65 -7.08 -6.29
C SER A 44 8.36 -5.81 -5.85
N THR A 45 9.18 -5.90 -4.82
CA THR A 45 9.84 -4.74 -4.22
C THR A 45 11.34 -4.82 -4.41
N GLN A 46 11.93 -3.69 -4.76
CA GLN A 46 13.36 -3.41 -4.79
C GLN A 46 13.63 -2.20 -3.88
N ASP A 47 14.56 -2.37 -2.97
CA ASP A 47 14.92 -1.46 -1.89
C ASP A 47 16.45 -1.32 -1.93
N ASP A 48 16.89 -0.15 -2.38
CA ASP A 48 18.32 0.18 -2.55
C ASP A 48 18.89 0.95 -1.35
N GLY A 49 18.05 1.28 -0.36
CA GLY A 49 18.40 2.05 0.84
C GLY A 49 17.94 3.51 0.81
N ASP A 50 17.99 4.16 -0.35
CA ASP A 50 17.57 5.57 -0.54
C ASP A 50 16.19 5.65 -1.19
N SER A 51 15.85 4.64 -1.99
CA SER A 51 14.62 4.53 -2.74
C SER A 51 14.05 3.12 -2.65
N MET A 52 12.73 3.06 -2.78
CA MET A 52 11.99 1.81 -2.88
C MET A 52 11.14 1.82 -4.14
N THR A 53 11.45 0.91 -5.06
CA THR A 53 10.63 0.64 -6.23
C THR A 53 9.75 -0.58 -5.95
N THR A 54 8.45 -0.40 -6.10
CA THR A 54 7.45 -1.46 -5.94
C THR A 54 6.63 -1.59 -7.20
N THR A 55 6.63 -2.78 -7.78
CA THR A 55 5.72 -3.18 -8.83
C THR A 55 4.50 -3.84 -8.20
N ILE A 56 3.32 -3.32 -8.50
CA ILE A 56 2.02 -3.84 -8.08
C ILE A 56 1.45 -4.66 -9.23
N HIS A 57 1.27 -5.94 -9.00
CA HIS A 57 0.76 -6.88 -9.98
C HIS A 57 -0.72 -7.22 -9.72
N GLY A 58 -1.38 -7.87 -10.68
CA GLY A 58 -2.75 -8.39 -10.52
C GLY A 58 -3.84 -7.31 -10.53
N LEU A 59 -3.50 -6.10 -10.98
CA LEU A 59 -4.46 -5.01 -11.18
C LEU A 59 -5.25 -5.22 -12.49
N PRO A 60 -6.54 -4.84 -12.55
CA PRO A 60 -7.35 -4.99 -13.77
C PRO A 60 -6.80 -4.25 -15.00
N LYS A 61 -6.01 -3.18 -14.79
CA LYS A 61 -5.43 -2.34 -15.85
C LYS A 61 -3.96 -2.68 -16.16
N GLY A 62 -3.48 -3.83 -15.69
CA GLY A 62 -2.08 -4.23 -15.80
C GLY A 62 -1.21 -3.67 -14.67
N ASP A 63 0.05 -4.08 -14.67
CA ASP A 63 0.98 -3.80 -13.58
C ASP A 63 1.27 -2.30 -13.44
N LYS A 64 1.42 -1.84 -12.19
CA LYS A 64 1.82 -0.47 -11.88
C LYS A 64 3.16 -0.48 -11.17
N VAL A 65 4.14 0.23 -11.73
CA VAL A 65 5.42 0.49 -11.05
C VAL A 65 5.33 1.82 -10.29
N LYS A 66 5.83 1.84 -9.06
CA LYS A 66 5.94 3.04 -8.23
C LYS A 66 7.31 3.08 -7.58
N THR A 67 7.99 4.21 -7.69
CA THR A 67 9.25 4.48 -6.98
C THR A 67 9.03 5.58 -5.96
N LEU A 68 9.45 5.33 -4.73
CA LEU A 68 9.42 6.27 -3.62
C LEU A 68 10.85 6.58 -3.21
N LYS A 69 11.21 7.86 -3.14
CA LYS A 69 12.40 8.30 -2.41
C LYS A 69 12.07 8.36 -0.92
N LEU A 70 12.89 7.74 -0.09
CA LEU A 70 12.70 7.74 1.35
C LEU A 70 13.10 9.10 1.95
N GLY A 71 12.29 9.62 2.87
CA GLY A 71 12.50 10.92 3.52
C GLY A 71 11.90 12.13 2.78
N GLU A 72 11.61 12.00 1.48
CA GLU A 72 11.06 13.08 0.65
C GLU A 72 9.53 12.94 0.47
N GLU A 73 8.84 14.07 0.34
CA GLU A 73 7.45 14.08 -0.13
C GLU A 73 7.45 14.10 -1.66
N VAL A 74 6.72 13.16 -2.28
CA VAL A 74 6.58 13.05 -3.72
C VAL A 74 5.11 13.03 -4.13
N GLU A 75 4.79 13.54 -5.31
CA GLU A 75 3.47 13.35 -5.92
C GLU A 75 3.35 11.95 -6.53
N ASP A 76 2.22 11.29 -6.32
CA ASP A 76 1.87 10.00 -6.92
C ASP A 76 0.43 10.01 -7.41
N GLN A 77 0.13 9.09 -8.32
CA GLN A 77 -1.21 8.84 -8.84
C GLN A 77 -1.81 7.58 -8.17
N GLY A 78 -2.56 7.76 -7.10
CA GLY A 78 -3.29 6.68 -6.43
C GLY A 78 -4.60 6.28 -7.12
N ARG A 79 -5.31 5.32 -6.52
CA ARG A 79 -6.65 4.90 -6.97
C ARG A 79 -7.70 6.01 -6.84
N LEU A 80 -7.51 6.89 -5.87
CA LEU A 80 -8.40 8.04 -5.61
C LEU A 80 -7.98 9.29 -6.39
N GLY A 81 -7.02 9.18 -7.31
CA GLY A 81 -6.47 10.31 -8.05
C GLY A 81 -5.08 10.71 -7.56
N LYS A 82 -4.71 11.97 -7.82
CA LYS A 82 -3.45 12.55 -7.37
C LYS A 82 -3.39 12.57 -5.84
N MET A 83 -2.22 12.23 -5.30
CA MET A 83 -1.94 12.26 -3.88
C MET A 83 -0.46 12.61 -3.64
N LYS A 84 -0.17 13.11 -2.45
CA LYS A 84 1.19 13.28 -1.95
C LYS A 84 1.54 12.12 -1.05
N VAL A 85 2.75 11.59 -1.16
CA VAL A 85 3.23 10.48 -0.36
C VAL A 85 4.59 10.83 0.21
N LYS A 86 4.75 10.63 1.51
CA LYS A 86 6.05 10.66 2.18
C LYS A 86 6.26 9.32 2.86
N ALA A 87 7.40 8.68 2.59
CA ALA A 87 7.76 7.39 3.19
C ALA A 87 9.07 7.52 3.96
N VAL A 88 9.14 6.91 5.13
CA VAL A 88 10.35 6.82 5.95
C VAL A 88 10.57 5.37 6.33
N LYS A 89 11.81 4.93 6.25
CA LYS A 89 12.23 3.58 6.65
C LYS A 89 12.88 3.64 8.02
N ASP A 90 12.44 2.75 8.90
CA ASP A 90 12.97 2.57 10.25
C ASP A 90 13.19 1.08 10.50
N GLY A 91 14.43 0.63 10.34
CA GLY A 91 14.80 -0.78 10.46
C GLY A 91 14.03 -1.70 9.51
N ASN A 92 13.15 -2.55 10.07
CA ASN A 92 12.30 -3.48 9.34
C ASN A 92 10.92 -2.91 8.97
N LYS A 93 10.70 -1.60 9.22
CA LYS A 93 9.44 -0.90 8.95
C LYS A 93 9.61 0.16 7.88
N VAL A 94 8.58 0.32 7.06
CA VAL A 94 8.40 1.47 6.17
C VAL A 94 7.07 2.10 6.52
N CYS A 95 7.13 3.32 7.03
CA CYS A 95 5.97 4.12 7.38
C CYS A 95 5.75 5.15 6.27
N SER A 96 4.61 5.09 5.59
CA SER A 96 4.19 6.11 4.64
C SER A 96 2.97 6.86 5.13
N THR A 97 2.92 8.15 4.81
CA THR A 97 1.73 8.98 4.96
C THR A 97 1.28 9.41 3.58
N GLU A 98 0.02 9.20 3.27
CA GLU A 98 -0.63 9.62 2.04
C GLU A 98 -1.60 10.78 2.32
N THR A 99 -1.52 11.85 1.53
CA THR A 99 -2.47 12.97 1.54
C THR A 99 -3.17 13.05 0.19
N TYR A 100 -4.49 12.88 0.20
CA TYR A 100 -5.31 12.84 -1.01
C TYR A 100 -5.79 14.23 -1.42
N ALA A 101 -6.19 14.39 -2.69
CA ALA A 101 -6.67 15.66 -3.22
C ALA A 101 -7.91 16.23 -2.51
N ASN A 102 -8.72 15.38 -1.87
CA ASN A 102 -9.87 15.80 -1.05
C ASN A 102 -9.46 16.25 0.37
N GLY A 103 -8.16 16.33 0.68
CA GLY A 103 -7.64 16.74 1.98
C GLY A 103 -7.62 15.63 3.04
N LYS A 104 -8.17 14.45 2.75
CA LYS A 104 -8.08 13.30 3.66
C LYS A 104 -6.67 12.73 3.68
N THR A 105 -6.35 12.07 4.78
CA THR A 105 -5.05 11.43 4.98
C THR A 105 -5.20 9.97 5.38
N SER A 106 -4.18 9.21 5.06
CA SER A 106 -3.99 7.87 5.58
C SER A 106 -2.52 7.64 5.88
N SER A 107 -2.25 6.60 6.67
CA SER A 107 -0.90 6.12 6.91
C SER A 107 -0.84 4.62 6.64
N THR A 108 0.29 4.17 6.12
CA THR A 108 0.56 2.78 5.86
C THR A 108 1.88 2.38 6.54
N VAL A 109 1.85 1.37 7.39
CA VAL A 109 3.04 0.75 7.97
C VAL A 109 3.23 -0.61 7.32
N ARG A 110 4.37 -0.80 6.64
CA ARG A 110 4.81 -2.10 6.14
C ARG A 110 5.90 -2.60 7.05
N GLU A 111 5.68 -3.73 7.70
CA GLU A 111 6.64 -4.35 8.60
C GLU A 111 7.03 -5.73 8.08
N VAL A 112 8.33 -5.97 7.89
CA VAL A 112 8.86 -7.26 7.45
C VAL A 112 9.43 -8.02 8.64
N ASN A 113 8.98 -9.26 8.81
CA ASN A 113 9.43 -10.20 9.81
C ASN A 113 9.75 -11.55 9.14
N GLY A 114 11.03 -11.76 8.81
CA GLY A 114 11.47 -12.95 8.06
C GLY A 114 10.92 -12.96 6.64
N ASP A 115 10.03 -13.92 6.36
CA ASP A 115 9.35 -14.11 5.07
C ASP A 115 7.90 -13.62 5.07
N GLU A 116 7.47 -12.93 6.13
CA GLU A 116 6.15 -12.31 6.18
C GLU A 116 6.26 -10.78 6.21
N MET A 117 5.40 -10.11 5.46
CA MET A 117 5.20 -8.67 5.50
C MET A 117 3.79 -8.37 5.96
N THR A 118 3.67 -7.66 7.08
CA THR A 118 2.39 -7.12 7.53
C THR A 118 2.24 -5.69 7.02
N VAL A 119 1.12 -5.41 6.35
CA VAL A 119 0.75 -4.09 5.88
C VAL A 119 -0.43 -3.61 6.71
N THR A 120 -0.23 -2.57 7.51
CA THR A 120 -1.26 -1.94 8.33
C THR A 120 -1.60 -0.57 7.78
N MET A 121 -2.85 -0.33 7.45
CA MET A 121 -3.33 0.93 6.87
C MET A 121 -4.32 1.57 7.83
N THR A 122 -4.15 2.86 8.09
CA THR A 122 -4.96 3.63 9.04
C THR A 122 -5.48 4.91 8.41
N THR A 123 -6.77 5.20 8.58
CA THR A 123 -7.39 6.48 8.22
C THR A 123 -8.41 6.87 9.30
N GLY A 124 -8.27 8.09 9.84
CA GLY A 124 -8.97 8.46 11.07
C GLY A 124 -8.68 7.46 12.20
N ASP A 125 -9.74 6.97 12.86
CA ASP A 125 -9.66 5.98 13.94
C ASP A 125 -9.79 4.52 13.44
N PHE A 126 -9.82 4.31 12.12
CA PHE A 126 -10.00 2.99 11.53
C PHE A 126 -8.69 2.42 11.01
N THR A 127 -8.44 1.15 11.32
CA THR A 127 -7.26 0.39 10.88
C THR A 127 -7.67 -0.91 10.21
N VAL A 128 -6.99 -1.25 9.11
CA VAL A 128 -7.09 -2.53 8.41
C VAL A 128 -5.69 -3.10 8.20
N SER A 129 -5.56 -4.43 8.23
CA SER A 129 -4.28 -5.11 8.08
C SER A 129 -4.32 -6.26 7.08
N HIS A 130 -3.22 -6.45 6.36
CA HIS A 130 -3.00 -7.58 5.47
C HIS A 130 -1.64 -8.22 5.75
N VAL A 131 -1.53 -9.52 5.48
CA VAL A 131 -0.28 -10.27 5.57
C VAL A 131 0.06 -10.79 4.20
N TYR A 132 1.32 -10.61 3.82
CA TYR A 132 1.91 -11.13 2.59
C TYR A 132 3.07 -12.05 2.94
N LYS A 133 3.28 -13.07 2.13
CA LYS A 133 4.38 -14.02 2.24
C LYS A 133 5.36 -13.84 1.10
N ARG A 134 6.65 -13.91 1.39
CA ARG A 134 7.73 -13.88 0.41
C ARG A 134 7.75 -15.18 -0.39
N GLU A 135 7.87 -15.05 -1.71
CA GLU A 135 8.17 -16.13 -2.67
C GLU A 135 9.56 -15.95 -3.30
#